data_AF-A0A519Z525-F1
#
_entry.id   AF-A0A519Z525-F1
#
_cell.length_a   1.000
_cell.length_b   1.000
_cell.length_c   1.000
_cell.angle_alpha   90.00
_cell.angle_beta   90.00
_cell.angle_gamma   90.00
#
_symmetry.space_group_name_H-M   'P 1'
#
loop_
_entity.id
_entity.type
_entity.pdbx_description
1 polymer ?
#
loop_
_entity_poly.entity_id
_entity_poly.type
_entity_poly.pdbx_seq_one_letter_code
_entity_poly.pdbx_strand_id
1 'polypeptide(L)'
;MTRLPLALLCLLLSACSTFKPVPTTRFNPTATRAELPHEEAVHPKNSLEWWYLTGHLRDQASGEEFGIEYVFFHFNLKDGRDDYQMVNVAITDPQGQKFNYDYKLGKLPRLLTDSLPVRLREHKAGQVWTFNGQEGKYQFEAALTGKNNVGYALSLSTTPTKPVLLHGGTGYENYGGGVLAGYYSYPRLATTGTLTVAGKTHQVTGDLWYDRQWNCTSIVSKGVGWDWLSIQLDEQPVAEVPQRTEL
;
A
#
# COMPACT_ATOMS: atom_id res chain seq x y z
N MET A 1 -6.31 10.13 73.62
CA MET A 1 -4.99 9.74 73.06
C MET A 1 -5.17 8.34 72.50
N THR A 2 -4.88 7.94 71.27
CA THR A 2 -4.32 8.56 70.07
C THR A 2 -4.47 7.48 68.98
N ARG A 3 -5.16 7.83 67.89
CA ARG A 3 -4.96 7.40 66.49
C ARG A 3 -5.00 5.89 66.13
N LEU A 4 -6.12 5.47 65.56
CA LEU A 4 -6.18 4.73 64.28
C LEU A 4 -6.18 5.79 63.15
N PRO A 5 -5.81 5.58 61.86
CA PRO A 5 -5.22 4.41 61.18
C PRO A 5 -4.01 4.77 60.26
N LEU A 6 -2.98 3.94 60.13
CA LEU A 6 -1.99 4.12 59.03
C LEU A 6 -1.22 2.84 58.71
N ALA A 7 -1.94 1.74 58.45
CA ALA A 7 -1.31 0.50 57.95
C ALA A 7 -2.02 -0.09 56.72
N LEU A 8 -2.99 0.64 56.15
CA LEU A 8 -3.74 0.22 54.96
C LEU A 8 -3.73 1.29 53.86
N LEU A 9 -2.61 1.99 53.71
CA LEU A 9 -2.40 3.00 52.65
C LEU A 9 -1.00 2.90 52.00
N CYS A 10 -0.41 1.69 51.97
CA CYS A 10 0.83 1.42 51.20
C CYS A 10 0.67 0.26 50.20
N LEU A 11 -0.57 -0.14 49.88
CA LEU A 11 -0.88 -1.21 48.92
C LEU A 11 -1.63 -0.72 47.67
N LEU A 12 -1.56 0.59 47.37
CA LEU A 12 -2.22 1.22 46.22
C LEU A 12 -1.31 2.19 45.43
N LEU A 13 0.01 1.95 45.43
CA LEU A 13 0.98 2.73 44.63
C LEU A 13 1.99 1.89 43.85
N SER A 14 1.66 0.64 43.49
CA SER A 14 2.19 0.04 42.26
C SER A 14 1.16 0.21 41.14
N ALA A 15 0.80 1.47 40.90
CA ALA A 15 0.12 1.87 39.69
C ALA A 15 1.01 1.46 38.52
N CYS A 16 0.45 0.62 37.67
CA CYS A 16 0.86 0.33 36.30
C CYS A 16 2.28 0.82 35.97
N SER A 17 3.25 -0.08 36.02
CA SER A 17 4.36 -0.01 35.08
C SER A 17 3.74 -0.06 33.69
N THR A 18 3.29 1.10 33.20
CA THR A 18 3.04 1.31 31.79
C THR A 18 4.41 1.07 31.17
N PHE A 19 4.65 -0.15 30.72
CA PHE A 19 5.52 -0.37 29.58
C PHE A 19 4.93 0.54 28.50
N LYS A 20 5.40 1.79 28.44
CA LYS A 20 5.22 2.62 27.28
C LYS A 20 6.09 1.94 26.24
N PRO A 21 5.52 1.24 25.26
CA PRO A 21 6.33 0.64 24.21
C PRO A 21 7.21 1.75 23.62
N VAL A 22 8.52 1.53 23.66
CA VAL A 22 9.49 2.46 23.08
C VAL A 22 9.29 2.39 21.57
N PRO A 23 8.92 3.49 20.90
CA PRO A 23 8.77 3.52 19.45
C PRO A 23 10.03 2.99 18.77
N THR A 24 9.89 2.06 17.82
CA THR A 24 11.03 1.52 17.06
C THR A 24 11.72 2.58 16.19
N THR A 25 11.07 3.73 15.97
CA THR A 25 11.68 4.97 15.47
C THR A 25 11.11 6.16 16.27
N ARG A 26 11.83 7.30 16.34
CA ARG A 26 11.37 8.52 17.05
C ARG A 26 10.17 9.21 16.38
N PHE A 27 9.56 8.58 15.36
CA PHE A 27 8.68 9.22 14.38
C PHE A 27 7.27 8.58 14.32
N ASN A 28 6.82 7.96 15.41
CA ASN A 28 5.41 7.55 15.47
C ASN A 28 4.50 8.76 15.19
N PRO A 29 3.52 8.63 14.29
CA PRO A 29 2.60 9.71 14.01
C PRO A 29 1.86 10.09 15.30
N THR A 30 1.77 11.39 15.56
CA THR A 30 0.92 11.95 16.62
C THR A 30 -0.50 12.26 16.11
N ALA A 31 -0.68 12.20 14.78
CA ALA A 31 -1.96 12.38 14.12
C ALA A 31 -2.93 11.26 14.50
N THR A 32 -4.19 11.63 14.66
CA THR A 32 -5.29 10.70 14.98
C THR A 32 -6.15 10.38 13.76
N ARG A 33 -5.84 11.00 12.60
CA ARG A 33 -6.51 10.79 11.32
C ARG A 33 -5.57 11.10 10.16
N ALA A 34 -5.57 10.25 9.14
CA ALA A 34 -4.81 10.44 7.90
C ALA A 34 -5.35 11.65 7.12
N GLU A 35 -4.45 12.49 6.65
CA GLU A 35 -4.76 13.69 5.86
C GLU A 35 -4.46 13.44 4.39
N LEU A 36 -5.51 13.26 3.57
CA LEU A 36 -5.35 13.08 2.14
C LEU A 36 -5.40 14.43 1.41
N PRO A 37 -4.53 14.64 0.39
CA PRO A 37 -3.61 13.67 -0.19
C PRO A 37 -2.21 13.65 0.43
N HIS A 38 -1.97 14.36 1.54
CA HIS A 38 -0.64 14.47 2.14
C HIS A 38 -0.01 13.10 2.46
N GLU A 39 -0.76 12.18 3.07
CA GLU A 39 -0.28 10.83 3.42
C GLU A 39 -0.02 9.92 2.20
N GLU A 40 -0.33 10.37 0.99
CA GLU A 40 0.04 9.66 -0.23
C GLU A 40 1.52 9.86 -0.59
N ALA A 41 2.09 10.99 -0.19
CA ALA A 41 3.48 11.33 -0.43
C ALA A 41 4.42 10.32 0.22
N VAL A 42 5.69 10.37 -0.18
CA VAL A 42 6.74 9.66 0.56
C VAL A 42 6.81 10.24 1.96
N HIS A 43 6.96 9.40 2.98
CA HIS A 43 7.27 9.86 4.33
C HIS A 43 8.79 9.77 4.56
N PRO A 44 9.57 10.85 4.44
CA PRO A 44 11.04 10.76 4.38
C PRO A 44 11.68 10.29 5.70
N LYS A 45 10.95 10.39 6.81
CA LYS A 45 11.37 9.95 8.15
C LYS A 45 10.61 8.70 8.60
N ASN A 46 10.23 7.86 7.66
CA ASN A 46 9.51 6.63 7.91
C ASN A 46 10.45 5.41 7.88
N SER A 47 10.01 4.34 8.51
CA SER A 47 10.70 3.07 8.53
C SER A 47 10.48 2.24 7.27
N LEU A 48 9.21 1.99 6.93
CA LEU A 48 8.77 1.20 5.80
C LEU A 48 7.39 1.69 5.36
N GLU A 49 7.22 1.85 4.06
CA GLU A 49 5.95 2.17 3.41
C GLU A 49 5.83 1.55 2.02
N TRP A 50 4.61 1.53 1.50
CA TRP A 50 4.35 1.09 0.14
C TRP A 50 3.15 1.76 -0.53
N TRP A 51 3.23 1.72 -1.87
CA TRP A 51 2.17 1.96 -2.84
C TRP A 51 1.92 0.63 -3.54
N TYR A 52 0.79 -0.02 -3.23
CA TYR A 52 0.53 -1.41 -3.63
C TYR A 52 -0.73 -1.51 -4.47
N LEU A 53 -0.60 -1.98 -5.70
CA LEU A 53 -1.69 -2.25 -6.63
C LEU A 53 -1.86 -3.76 -6.83
N THR A 54 -3.08 -4.23 -6.73
CA THR A 54 -3.47 -5.61 -7.09
C THR A 54 -4.79 -5.62 -7.83
N GLY A 55 -5.03 -6.60 -8.68
CA GLY A 55 -6.35 -6.79 -9.26
C GLY A 55 -6.31 -7.56 -10.57
N HIS A 56 -7.40 -7.42 -11.32
CA HIS A 56 -7.64 -8.22 -12.51
C HIS A 56 -7.89 -7.34 -13.72
N LEU A 57 -7.29 -7.74 -14.84
CA LEU A 57 -7.44 -7.12 -16.14
C LEU A 57 -8.04 -8.12 -17.12
N ARG A 58 -8.76 -7.60 -18.11
CA ARG A 58 -9.33 -8.38 -19.19
C ARG A 58 -8.93 -7.79 -20.53
N ASP A 59 -8.49 -8.64 -21.46
CA ASP A 59 -8.31 -8.26 -22.85
C ASP A 59 -9.65 -7.85 -23.47
N GLN A 60 -9.68 -6.70 -24.15
CA GLN A 60 -10.91 -6.14 -24.71
C GLN A 60 -11.45 -6.93 -25.89
N ALA A 61 -10.62 -7.68 -26.61
CA ALA A 61 -11.00 -8.41 -27.81
C ALA A 61 -11.29 -9.90 -27.52
N SER A 62 -10.41 -10.59 -26.80
CA SER A 62 -10.52 -12.02 -26.50
C SER A 62 -11.28 -12.30 -25.20
N GLY A 63 -11.35 -11.34 -24.28
CA GLY A 63 -11.89 -11.56 -22.94
C GLY A 63 -10.98 -12.34 -22.00
N GLU A 64 -9.74 -12.64 -22.42
CA GLU A 64 -8.70 -13.29 -21.60
C GLU A 64 -8.44 -12.47 -20.32
N GLU A 65 -8.28 -13.15 -19.20
CA GLU A 65 -8.13 -12.52 -17.87
C GLU A 65 -6.69 -12.63 -17.38
N PHE A 66 -6.20 -11.58 -16.72
CA PHE A 66 -4.86 -11.52 -16.15
C PHE A 66 -4.91 -10.97 -14.74
N GLY A 67 -4.12 -11.54 -13.84
CA GLY A 67 -3.88 -10.99 -12.51
C GLY A 67 -2.64 -10.11 -12.52
N ILE A 68 -2.70 -8.95 -11.87
CA ILE A 68 -1.57 -8.01 -11.76
C ILE A 68 -1.28 -7.71 -10.29
N GLU A 69 0.01 -7.66 -9.98
CA GLU A 69 0.55 -7.08 -8.76
C GLU A 69 1.64 -6.07 -9.12
N TYR A 70 1.62 -4.91 -8.48
CA TYR A 70 2.62 -3.87 -8.67
C TYR A 70 2.81 -3.08 -7.38
N VAL A 71 4.00 -3.15 -6.80
CA VAL A 71 4.30 -2.49 -5.54
C VAL A 71 5.61 -1.74 -5.60
N PHE A 72 5.61 -0.51 -5.09
CA PHE A 72 6.81 0.17 -4.65
C PHE A 72 6.85 0.15 -3.12
N PHE A 73 7.95 -0.32 -2.56
CA PHE A 73 8.32 -0.15 -1.18
C PHE A 73 9.38 0.94 -1.07
N HIS A 74 9.27 1.76 -0.02
CA HIS A 74 10.29 2.71 0.39
C HIS A 74 10.61 2.49 1.86
N PHE A 75 11.89 2.56 2.21
CA PHE A 75 12.32 2.33 3.58
C PHE A 75 13.60 3.07 3.94
N ASN A 76 13.61 3.59 5.16
CA ASN A 76 14.70 4.33 5.76
C ASN A 76 14.91 3.86 7.22
N LEU A 77 15.54 2.67 7.35
CA LEU A 77 15.44 1.84 8.56
C LEU A 77 16.34 2.23 9.74
N LYS A 78 17.28 3.17 9.58
CA LYS A 78 18.31 3.45 10.60
C LYS A 78 18.20 4.84 11.22
N ASP A 79 18.48 5.86 10.42
CA ASP A 79 18.78 7.22 10.92
C ASP A 79 18.34 8.34 9.97
N GLY A 80 17.59 8.02 8.90
CA GLY A 80 17.18 9.00 7.91
C GLY A 80 18.23 9.24 6.81
N ARG A 81 19.44 8.65 6.87
CA ARG A 81 20.54 9.01 5.97
C ARG A 81 20.59 8.21 4.68
N ASP A 82 20.13 6.97 4.73
CA ASP A 82 20.14 6.07 3.58
C ASP A 82 18.70 5.73 3.18
N ASP A 83 18.40 6.00 1.92
CA ASP A 83 17.10 5.76 1.34
C ASP A 83 17.15 4.56 0.40
N TYR A 84 16.18 3.69 0.54
CA TYR A 84 16.07 2.49 -0.27
C TYR A 84 14.70 2.37 -0.88
N GLN A 85 14.67 1.76 -2.05
CA GLN A 85 13.46 1.47 -2.78
C GLN A 85 13.50 0.03 -3.27
N MET A 86 12.36 -0.63 -3.19
CA MET A 86 12.13 -1.89 -3.87
C MET A 86 10.89 -1.77 -4.72
N VAL A 87 10.96 -2.20 -5.97
CA VAL A 87 9.78 -2.42 -6.80
C VAL A 87 9.64 -3.92 -7.04
N ASN A 88 8.42 -4.44 -6.90
CA ASN A 88 8.06 -5.78 -7.30
C ASN A 88 6.85 -5.70 -8.24
N VAL A 89 6.88 -6.53 -9.28
CA VAL A 89 5.86 -6.57 -10.32
C VAL A 89 5.59 -8.02 -10.64
N ALA A 90 4.32 -8.41 -10.68
CA ALA A 90 3.93 -9.73 -11.13
C ALA A 90 2.74 -9.69 -12.10
N ILE A 91 2.77 -10.61 -13.05
CA ILE A 91 1.73 -10.87 -14.04
C ILE A 91 1.36 -12.34 -13.94
N THR A 92 0.08 -12.61 -13.71
CA THR A 92 -0.50 -13.94 -13.67
C THR A 92 -1.34 -14.15 -14.92
N ASP A 93 -1.04 -15.21 -15.67
CA ASP A 93 -1.80 -15.69 -16.83
C ASP A 93 -2.44 -17.03 -16.46
N PRO A 94 -3.72 -17.04 -16.04
CA PRO A 94 -4.43 -18.26 -15.70
C PRO A 94 -4.59 -19.21 -16.90
N GLN A 95 -4.79 -18.70 -18.11
CA GLN A 95 -5.03 -19.51 -19.30
C GLN A 95 -3.75 -20.23 -19.73
N GLY A 96 -2.61 -19.53 -19.70
CA GLY A 96 -1.28 -20.09 -19.92
C GLY A 96 -0.69 -20.83 -18.71
N GLN A 97 -1.35 -20.77 -17.56
CA GLN A 97 -0.89 -21.31 -16.28
C GLN A 97 0.51 -20.81 -15.90
N LYS A 98 0.73 -19.50 -16.06
CA LYS A 98 2.02 -18.86 -15.77
C LYS A 98 1.89 -17.78 -14.72
N PHE A 99 2.89 -17.75 -13.84
CA PHE A 99 3.14 -16.67 -12.92
C PHE A 99 4.54 -16.15 -13.21
N ASN A 100 4.62 -14.89 -13.61
CA ASN A 100 5.86 -14.20 -13.92
C ASN A 100 5.99 -13.02 -12.97
N TYR A 101 7.14 -12.90 -12.33
CA TYR A 101 7.43 -11.76 -11.49
C TYR A 101 8.84 -11.26 -11.74
N ASP A 102 9.05 -10.01 -11.39
CA ASP A 102 10.37 -9.42 -11.36
C ASP A 102 10.44 -8.31 -10.31
N TYR A 103 11.61 -8.12 -9.73
CA TYR A 103 11.82 -7.12 -8.69
C TYR A 103 13.16 -6.40 -8.84
N LYS A 104 13.24 -5.21 -8.27
CA LYS A 104 14.48 -4.47 -8.14
C LYS A 104 14.54 -3.81 -6.77
N LEU A 105 15.57 -4.18 -6.01
CA LEU A 105 15.98 -3.51 -4.79
C LEU A 105 17.19 -2.61 -5.09
N GLY A 106 17.17 -1.38 -4.60
CA GLY A 106 18.25 -0.41 -4.77
C GLY A 106 18.34 0.60 -3.64
N LYS A 107 19.55 1.11 -3.42
CA LYS A 107 19.78 2.34 -2.66
C LYS A 107 19.55 3.52 -3.60
N LEU A 108 18.79 4.52 -3.17
CA LEU A 108 18.57 5.73 -3.95
C LEU A 108 19.78 6.68 -3.85
N PRO A 109 20.12 7.41 -4.92
CA PRO A 109 21.24 8.34 -4.93
C PRO A 109 20.97 9.61 -4.12
N ARG A 110 19.70 9.89 -3.82
CA ARG A 110 19.21 11.02 -3.02
C ARG A 110 17.99 10.58 -2.24
N LEU A 111 17.76 11.21 -1.10
CA LEU A 111 16.54 11.03 -0.32
C LEU A 111 15.33 11.46 -1.15
N LEU A 112 14.27 10.66 -1.12
CA LEU A 112 12.97 11.10 -1.60
C LEU A 112 12.40 12.19 -0.68
N THR A 113 11.54 13.03 -1.26
CA THR A 113 10.84 14.11 -0.56
C THR A 113 9.35 13.82 -0.54
N ASP A 114 8.64 14.49 0.36
CA ASP A 114 7.17 14.47 0.51
C ASP A 114 6.43 15.20 -0.63
N SER A 115 7.01 15.22 -1.82
CA SER A 115 6.47 15.92 -2.98
C SER A 115 5.31 15.14 -3.61
N LEU A 116 4.25 15.88 -3.93
CA LEU A 116 3.14 15.39 -4.75
C LEU A 116 3.11 16.08 -6.12
N PRO A 117 2.57 15.43 -7.18
CA PRO A 117 2.16 14.03 -7.23
C PRO A 117 3.35 13.08 -7.03
N VAL A 118 3.06 11.85 -6.55
CA VAL A 118 4.05 10.80 -6.35
C VAL A 118 4.73 10.50 -7.68
N ARG A 119 6.06 10.36 -7.66
CA ARG A 119 6.90 10.08 -8.82
C ARG A 119 8.03 9.12 -8.44
N LEU A 120 7.74 7.83 -8.54
CA LEU A 120 8.69 6.75 -8.22
C LEU A 120 9.24 6.17 -9.51
N ARG A 121 10.51 5.78 -9.47
CA ARG A 121 11.17 5.13 -10.61
C ARG A 121 12.29 4.21 -10.16
N GLU A 122 12.52 3.17 -10.92
CA GLU A 122 13.65 2.26 -10.73
C GLU A 122 14.24 1.81 -12.07
N HIS A 123 15.54 1.52 -12.08
CA HIS A 123 16.26 1.11 -13.28
C HIS A 123 16.76 -0.33 -13.17
N LYS A 124 16.40 -1.16 -14.16
CA LYS A 124 16.86 -2.55 -14.22
C LYS A 124 17.13 -2.98 -15.66
N ALA A 125 18.35 -3.41 -15.94
CA ALA A 125 18.75 -3.97 -17.24
C ALA A 125 18.30 -3.15 -18.47
N GLY A 126 18.44 -1.82 -18.40
CA GLY A 126 18.05 -0.90 -19.49
C GLY A 126 16.56 -0.54 -19.52
N GLN A 127 15.74 -1.12 -18.65
CA GLN A 127 14.35 -0.76 -18.47
C GLN A 127 14.20 0.27 -17.34
N VAL A 128 13.15 1.09 -17.44
CA VAL A 128 12.72 2.02 -16.39
C VAL A 128 11.33 1.59 -15.96
N TRP A 129 11.14 1.35 -14.67
CA TRP A 129 9.83 1.05 -14.10
C TRP A 129 9.37 2.27 -13.34
N THR A 130 8.12 2.69 -13.53
CA THR A 130 7.62 3.95 -12.96
C THR A 130 6.26 3.79 -12.30
N PHE A 131 6.01 4.62 -11.30
CA PHE A 131 4.70 4.82 -10.69
C PHE A 131 4.53 6.32 -10.45
N ASN A 132 3.57 6.92 -11.15
CA ASN A 132 3.32 8.36 -11.11
C ASN A 132 1.86 8.64 -10.88
N GLY A 133 1.54 9.67 -10.10
CA GLY A 133 0.17 10.15 -9.97
C GLY A 133 -0.20 10.46 -8.53
N GLN A 134 -1.51 10.62 -8.33
CA GLN A 134 -2.08 11.04 -7.07
C GLN A 134 -3.57 10.68 -7.05
N GLU A 135 -4.12 10.49 -5.85
CA GLU A 135 -5.56 10.38 -5.60
C GLU A 135 -6.26 9.31 -6.47
N GLY A 136 -5.65 8.13 -6.61
CA GLY A 136 -6.21 7.04 -7.41
C GLY A 136 -6.05 7.20 -8.92
N LYS A 137 -5.46 8.31 -9.39
CA LYS A 137 -5.17 8.58 -10.81
C LYS A 137 -3.69 8.35 -11.08
N TYR A 138 -3.33 7.09 -11.27
CA TYR A 138 -1.95 6.66 -11.48
C TYR A 138 -1.66 6.28 -12.93
N GLN A 139 -0.43 6.51 -13.36
CA GLN A 139 0.20 5.91 -14.55
C GLN A 139 1.43 5.15 -14.10
N PHE A 140 1.52 3.89 -14.49
CA PHE A 140 2.63 3.02 -14.10
C PHE A 140 2.98 2.05 -15.20
N GLU A 141 4.27 1.74 -15.29
CA GLU A 141 4.82 0.87 -16.33
C GLU A 141 5.97 0.03 -15.79
N ALA A 142 6.12 -1.16 -16.37
CA ALA A 142 7.29 -2.02 -16.19
C ALA A 142 7.39 -3.03 -17.32
N ALA A 143 8.62 -3.33 -17.74
CA ALA A 143 8.94 -4.49 -18.56
C ALA A 143 9.80 -5.43 -17.71
N LEU A 144 9.32 -6.66 -17.49
CA LEU A 144 10.04 -7.64 -16.68
C LEU A 144 11.34 -8.03 -17.40
N THR A 145 12.38 -8.28 -16.62
CA THR A 145 13.73 -8.51 -17.14
C THR A 145 14.20 -9.94 -16.87
N GLY A 146 15.22 -10.37 -17.62
CA GLY A 146 15.77 -11.72 -17.55
C GLY A 146 15.15 -12.67 -18.56
N LYS A 147 15.83 -13.80 -18.81
CA LYS A 147 15.52 -14.71 -19.91
C LYS A 147 14.10 -15.29 -19.85
N ASN A 148 13.59 -15.57 -18.65
CA ASN A 148 12.26 -16.16 -18.46
C ASN A 148 11.12 -15.15 -18.52
N ASN A 149 11.44 -13.86 -18.61
CA ASN A 149 10.50 -12.75 -18.53
C ASN A 149 10.45 -11.93 -19.83
N VAL A 150 11.16 -12.35 -20.87
CA VAL A 150 11.08 -11.72 -22.19
C VAL A 150 9.64 -11.77 -22.68
N GLY A 151 9.11 -10.63 -23.12
CA GLY A 151 7.73 -10.51 -23.60
C GLY A 151 6.70 -10.35 -22.49
N TYR A 152 7.10 -9.95 -21.27
CA TYR A 152 6.19 -9.58 -20.20
C TYR A 152 6.36 -8.10 -19.83
N ALA A 153 5.30 -7.32 -19.97
CA ALA A 153 5.32 -5.88 -19.68
C ALA A 153 3.90 -5.36 -19.39
N LEU A 154 3.81 -4.24 -18.70
CA LEU A 154 2.57 -3.51 -18.48
C LEU A 154 2.80 -2.00 -18.64
N SER A 155 1.78 -1.30 -19.13
CA SER A 155 1.66 0.15 -19.11
C SER A 155 0.20 0.49 -18.87
N LEU A 156 -0.11 0.94 -17.65
CA LEU A 156 -1.48 1.01 -17.15
C LEU A 156 -1.78 2.39 -16.58
N SER A 157 -3.05 2.77 -16.66
CA SER A 157 -3.59 4.00 -16.09
C SER A 157 -4.85 3.68 -15.27
N THR A 158 -5.02 4.36 -14.14
CA THR A 158 -6.12 4.13 -13.20
C THR A 158 -6.98 5.40 -13.02
N THR A 159 -8.24 5.21 -12.62
CA THR A 159 -9.14 6.27 -12.16
C THR A 159 -10.05 5.71 -11.08
N PRO A 160 -10.23 6.39 -9.93
CA PRO A 160 -11.07 5.88 -8.86
C PRO A 160 -12.54 5.88 -9.27
N THR A 161 -13.23 4.76 -9.03
CA THR A 161 -14.68 4.61 -9.24
C THR A 161 -15.44 4.43 -7.94
N LYS A 162 -14.72 4.38 -6.81
CA LYS A 162 -15.26 4.36 -5.45
C LYS A 162 -14.51 5.37 -4.58
N PRO A 163 -15.16 5.92 -3.53
CA PRO A 163 -14.48 6.75 -2.55
C PRO A 163 -13.31 6.02 -1.89
N VAL A 164 -12.32 6.79 -1.45
CA VAL A 164 -11.20 6.27 -0.66
C VAL A 164 -11.70 5.69 0.67
N LEU A 165 -11.10 4.57 1.08
CA LEU A 165 -11.37 3.89 2.34
C LEU A 165 -10.24 4.18 3.33
N LEU A 166 -10.55 4.86 4.43
CA LEU A 166 -9.63 4.99 5.56
C LEU A 166 -9.81 3.79 6.50
N HIS A 167 -8.77 2.97 6.65
CA HIS A 167 -8.81 1.82 7.56
C HIS A 167 -8.89 2.28 9.02
N GLY A 168 -9.53 1.48 9.87
CA GLY A 168 -9.86 1.89 11.24
C GLY A 168 -10.77 3.14 11.34
N GLY A 169 -11.35 3.61 10.23
CA GLY A 169 -12.16 4.84 10.15
C GLY A 169 -11.37 6.15 10.21
N THR A 170 -10.10 6.09 10.63
CA THR A 170 -9.18 7.23 10.76
C THR A 170 -8.02 7.17 9.78
N GLY A 171 -7.71 6.02 9.21
CA GLY A 171 -6.52 5.77 8.40
C GLY A 171 -5.32 5.36 9.24
N TYR A 172 -5.51 4.94 10.50
CA TYR A 172 -4.47 4.44 11.38
C TYR A 172 -4.90 3.18 12.12
N GLU A 173 -3.99 2.22 12.21
CA GLU A 173 -4.20 0.93 12.87
C GLU A 173 -3.05 0.60 13.82
N ASN A 174 -3.36 -0.07 14.93
CA ASN A 174 -2.38 -0.45 15.94
C ASN A 174 -1.77 -1.80 15.57
N TYR A 175 -0.49 -1.80 15.19
CA TYR A 175 0.25 -3.00 14.80
C TYR A 175 0.96 -3.68 15.98
N GLY A 176 0.56 -3.36 17.21
CA GLY A 176 1.16 -3.86 18.44
C GLY A 176 2.50 -3.19 18.76
N GLY A 177 3.02 -3.42 19.96
CA GLY A 177 4.33 -2.89 20.37
C GLY A 177 4.44 -1.37 20.31
N GLY A 178 3.33 -0.64 20.42
CA GLY A 178 3.29 0.83 20.34
C GLY A 178 3.41 1.42 18.94
N VAL A 179 3.37 0.59 17.90
CA VAL A 179 3.43 1.05 16.50
C VAL A 179 2.03 1.37 16.03
N LEU A 180 1.85 2.61 15.57
CA LEU A 180 0.65 3.06 14.86
C LEU A 180 1.01 3.16 13.37
N ALA A 181 0.49 2.25 12.57
CA ALA A 181 0.68 2.22 11.13
C ALA A 181 -0.45 3.01 10.47
N GLY A 182 -0.11 3.81 9.47
CA GLY A 182 -1.12 4.47 8.67
C GLY A 182 -1.53 3.59 7.49
N TYR A 183 -2.82 3.61 7.14
CA TYR A 183 -3.38 2.72 6.14
C TYR A 183 -4.68 3.29 5.52
N TYR A 184 -4.68 3.48 4.20
CA TYR A 184 -5.90 3.66 3.42
C TYR A 184 -5.86 2.90 2.10
N SER A 185 -7.02 2.76 1.46
CA SER A 185 -7.14 2.11 0.16
C SER A 185 -8.00 2.91 -0.83
N TYR A 186 -7.70 2.80 -2.13
CA TYR A 186 -8.73 2.98 -3.16
C TYR A 186 -9.27 1.59 -3.51
N PRO A 187 -10.50 1.25 -3.07
CA PRO A 187 -11.00 -0.12 -3.19
C PRO A 187 -11.41 -0.50 -4.61
N ARG A 188 -11.61 0.49 -5.49
CA ARG A 188 -11.88 0.25 -6.90
C ARG A 188 -11.32 1.36 -7.78
N LEU A 189 -10.33 0.99 -8.58
CA LEU A 189 -9.71 1.81 -9.61
C LEU A 189 -9.99 1.19 -10.97
N ALA A 190 -10.86 1.84 -11.76
CA ALA A 190 -11.01 1.48 -13.16
C ALA A 190 -9.67 1.66 -13.87
N THR A 191 -9.21 0.61 -14.53
CA THR A 191 -7.88 0.52 -15.08
C THR A 191 -7.94 0.22 -16.57
N THR A 192 -7.11 0.91 -17.34
CA THR A 192 -6.97 0.71 -18.78
C THR A 192 -5.49 0.75 -19.17
N GLY A 193 -5.13 0.09 -20.28
CA GLY A 193 -3.79 0.24 -20.84
C GLY A 193 -3.39 -0.94 -21.71
N THR A 194 -2.10 -1.27 -21.67
CA THR A 194 -1.52 -2.40 -22.40
C THR A 194 -0.86 -3.38 -21.46
N LEU A 195 -1.00 -4.66 -21.78
CA LEU A 195 -0.33 -5.76 -21.11
C LEU A 195 0.31 -6.64 -22.19
N THR A 196 1.61 -6.89 -22.10
CA THR A 196 2.29 -7.87 -22.94
C THR A 196 2.49 -9.14 -22.12
N VAL A 197 2.01 -10.27 -22.64
CA VAL A 197 2.12 -11.60 -22.03
C VAL A 197 2.68 -12.56 -23.07
N ALA A 198 3.82 -13.19 -22.76
CA ALA A 198 4.53 -14.09 -23.68
C ALA A 198 4.74 -13.50 -25.11
N GLY A 199 4.96 -12.18 -25.19
CA GLY A 199 5.17 -11.46 -26.44
C GLY A 199 3.90 -11.04 -27.20
N LYS A 200 2.70 -11.42 -26.74
CA LYS A 200 1.42 -10.93 -27.26
C LYS A 200 1.01 -9.67 -26.47
N THR A 201 0.71 -8.58 -27.17
CA THR A 201 0.19 -7.36 -26.55
C THR A 201 -1.33 -7.36 -26.55
N HIS A 202 -1.89 -7.08 -25.39
CA HIS A 202 -3.30 -7.02 -25.07
C HIS A 202 -3.70 -5.58 -24.78
N GLN A 203 -4.80 -5.12 -25.38
CA GLN A 203 -5.48 -3.92 -24.90
C GLN A 203 -6.40 -4.34 -23.77
N VAL A 204 -6.20 -3.77 -22.58
CA VAL A 204 -6.81 -4.29 -21.37
C VAL A 204 -7.65 -3.25 -20.64
N THR A 205 -8.71 -3.74 -20.01
CA THR A 205 -9.53 -3.00 -19.04
C THR A 205 -9.77 -3.86 -17.81
N GLY A 206 -9.93 -3.26 -16.64
CA GLY A 206 -10.29 -4.00 -15.44
C GLY A 206 -10.38 -3.10 -14.22
N ASP A 207 -10.32 -3.72 -13.05
CA ASP A 207 -10.35 -3.03 -11.76
C ASP A 207 -9.13 -3.42 -10.94
N LEU A 208 -8.47 -2.41 -10.38
CA LEU A 208 -7.41 -2.59 -9.41
C LEU A 208 -7.84 -2.07 -8.03
N TRP A 209 -7.27 -2.67 -7.00
CA TRP A 209 -7.27 -2.22 -5.63
C TRP A 209 -5.92 -1.58 -5.34
N TYR A 210 -5.93 -0.41 -4.70
CA TYR A 210 -4.73 0.27 -4.24
C TYR A 210 -4.68 0.34 -2.72
N ASP A 211 -3.52 0.04 -2.15
CA ASP A 211 -3.19 0.22 -0.75
C ASP A 211 -2.02 1.20 -0.58
N ARG A 212 -2.19 2.12 0.36
CA ARG A 212 -1.13 2.96 0.89
C ARG A 212 -0.93 2.63 2.36
N GLN A 213 0.28 2.21 2.75
CA GLN A 213 0.62 1.97 4.15
C GLN A 213 1.97 2.54 4.53
N TRP A 214 2.11 3.02 5.77
CA TRP A 214 3.35 3.59 6.31
C TRP A 214 3.53 3.28 7.79
N ASN A 215 4.75 3.49 8.30
CA ASN A 215 5.19 3.18 9.66
C ASN A 215 5.04 1.69 10.05
N CYS A 216 5.35 0.79 9.12
CA CYS A 216 5.12 -0.64 9.26
C CYS A 216 6.36 -1.44 9.72
N THR A 217 7.23 -0.91 10.59
CA THR A 217 8.44 -1.63 11.07
C THR A 217 8.15 -2.99 11.68
N SER A 218 7.02 -3.14 12.37
CA SER A 218 6.74 -4.35 13.16
C SER A 218 6.64 -5.59 12.28
N ILE A 219 6.25 -5.45 11.00
CA ILE A 219 6.04 -6.57 10.08
C ILE A 219 7.34 -7.24 9.63
N VAL A 220 8.49 -6.55 9.76
CA VAL A 220 9.81 -7.11 9.42
C VAL A 220 10.52 -7.73 10.64
N SER A 221 9.80 -7.86 11.76
CA SER A 221 10.33 -8.52 12.96
C SER A 221 10.51 -10.02 12.72
N LYS A 222 11.59 -10.59 13.26
CA LYS A 222 11.89 -12.02 13.12
C LYS A 222 10.72 -12.85 13.66
N GLY A 223 10.23 -13.79 12.85
CA GLY A 223 9.14 -14.70 13.22
C GLY A 223 7.73 -14.14 13.03
N VAL A 224 7.59 -12.95 12.44
CA VAL A 224 6.31 -12.39 12.01
C VAL A 224 6.09 -12.70 10.53
N GLY A 225 4.88 -13.12 10.20
CA GLY A 225 4.34 -13.22 8.84
C GLY A 225 2.88 -12.78 8.88
N TRP A 226 2.31 -12.48 7.71
CA TRP A 226 0.91 -12.07 7.61
C TRP A 226 0.27 -12.66 6.35
N ASP A 227 -1.02 -12.89 6.45
CA ASP A 227 -1.91 -13.15 5.32
C ASP A 227 -2.74 -11.90 5.08
N TRP A 228 -2.79 -11.44 3.84
CA TRP A 228 -3.57 -10.28 3.44
C TRP A 228 -4.44 -10.64 2.24
N LEU A 229 -5.68 -10.13 2.24
CA LEU A 229 -6.59 -10.25 1.12
C LEU A 229 -7.44 -8.99 1.01
N SER A 230 -7.67 -8.55 -0.23
CA SER A 230 -8.76 -7.65 -0.59
C SER A 230 -9.71 -8.37 -1.54
N ILE A 231 -11.01 -8.09 -1.40
CA ILE A 231 -12.04 -8.66 -2.26
C ILE A 231 -12.89 -7.51 -2.79
N GLN A 232 -12.96 -7.42 -4.11
CA GLN A 232 -13.86 -6.49 -4.80
C GLN A 232 -15.14 -7.25 -5.13
N LEU A 233 -16.21 -6.96 -4.39
CA LEU A 233 -17.52 -7.54 -4.63
C LEU A 233 -18.28 -6.74 -5.69
N ASP A 234 -19.03 -7.42 -6.54
CA ASP A 234 -19.99 -6.79 -7.43
C ASP A 234 -21.14 -6.20 -6.62
N GLU A 235 -21.45 -4.93 -6.87
CA GLU A 235 -22.60 -4.27 -6.30
C GLU A 235 -23.73 -4.27 -7.32
N GLN A 236 -24.91 -4.72 -6.90
CA GLN A 236 -26.12 -4.45 -7.66
C GLN A 236 -26.40 -2.93 -7.57
N PRO A 237 -26.79 -2.26 -8.66
CA PRO A 237 -27.23 -0.89 -8.59
C PRO A 237 -28.37 -0.79 -7.56
N VAL A 238 -28.16 -0.03 -6.49
CA VAL A 238 -29.25 0.30 -5.57
C VAL A 238 -30.17 1.23 -6.34
N ALA A 239 -31.36 0.75 -6.70
CA ALA A 239 -32.41 1.62 -7.24
C ALA A 239 -32.64 2.76 -6.23
N GLU A 240 -32.58 4.00 -6.69
CA GLU A 240 -32.90 5.16 -5.85
C GLU A 240 -34.27 4.93 -5.21
N VAL A 241 -34.29 4.77 -3.89
CA VAL A 241 -35.55 4.75 -3.13
C VAL A 241 -36.09 6.18 -3.22
N PRO A 242 -37.27 6.40 -3.81
CA PRO A 242 -37.85 7.74 -3.88
C PRO A 242 -37.99 8.28 -2.45
N GLN A 243 -37.43 9.45 -2.17
CA GLN A 243 -37.70 10.15 -0.92
C GLN A 243 -39.21 10.28 -0.78
N ARG A 244 -39.78 9.64 0.26
CA ARG A 244 -41.15 9.92 0.67
C ARG A 244 -41.23 11.41 0.97
N THR A 245 -41.95 12.14 0.15
CA THR A 245 -42.44 13.46 0.49
C THR A 245 -43.45 13.24 1.61
N GLU A 246 -43.07 13.55 2.85
CA GLU A 246 -44.05 13.68 3.93
C GLU A 246 -44.91 14.92 3.61
N LEU A 247 -46.22 14.70 3.53
CA LEU A 247 -47.25 15.75 3.48
C LEU A 247 -47.57 16.23 4.90
#